data_AF-A0A957JCB2-F1
#
_entry.id   AF-A0A957JCB2-F1
#
_cell.length_a   1.000
_cell.length_b   1.000
_cell.length_c   1.000
_cell.angle_alpha   90.00
_cell.angle_beta   90.00
_cell.angle_gamma   90.00
#
_symmetry.space_group_name_H-M   'P 1'
#
loop_
_entity.id
_entity.type
_entity.pdbx_description
1 polymer ?
#
loop_
_entity_poly.entity_id
_entity_poly.type
_entity_poly.pdbx_seq_one_letter_code
_entity_poly.pdbx_strand_id
1 'polypeptide(L)' 'RIWQQTGTTILFVTHSIAEAAFLSNRVVIMSARPGRIKSVIDIKLPYPRQFETREEPAYYDYVTQIRETLRDAFETVE' A
#
# COMPACT_ATOMS: atom_id res chain seq x y z
N ARG A 1 -9.89 -4.10 -15.62
CA ARG A 1 -9.66 -4.55 -17.03
C ARG A 1 -8.92 -3.50 -17.86
N ILE A 2 -9.34 -2.23 -17.91
CA ILE A 2 -8.67 -1.18 -18.72
C ILE A 2 -7.16 -1.09 -18.45
N TRP A 3 -6.75 -0.93 -17.19
CA TRP A 3 -5.33 -0.87 -16.81
C TRP A 3 -4.49 -2.06 -17.30
N GLN A 4 -5.01 -3.29 -17.15
CA GLN A 4 -4.32 -4.50 -17.61
C GLN A 4 -4.17 -4.55 -19.13
N GLN A 5 -5.08 -3.90 -19.87
CA GLN A 5 -5.04 -3.82 -21.33
C GLN A 5 -4.13 -2.69 -21.82
N THR A 6 -4.10 -1.55 -21.10
CA THR A 6 -3.38 -0.36 -21.54
C THR A 6 -1.93 -0.30 -21.04
N GLY A 7 -1.58 -1.09 -20.02
CA GLY A 7 -0.24 -1.06 -19.40
C GLY A 7 0.12 0.29 -18.77
N THR A 8 -0.86 1.15 -18.53
CA THR A 8 -0.64 2.51 -18.04
C THR A 8 -0.13 2.47 -16.60
N THR A 9 0.81 3.34 -16.25
CA THR A 9 1.22 3.51 -14.84
C THR A 9 0.18 4.35 -14.10
N ILE A 10 -0.27 3.88 -12.94
CA ILE A 10 -1.26 4.58 -12.11
C ILE A 10 -0.66 4.86 -10.74
N LEU A 11 -0.73 6.12 -10.30
CA LEU A 11 -0.39 6.55 -8.96
C LEU A 11 -1.67 6.92 -8.21
N PHE A 12 -1.96 6.20 -7.14
CA PHE A 12 -3.05 6.52 -6.22
C PHE A 12 -2.50 7.10 -4.92
N VAL A 13 -3.11 8.18 -4.45
CA VAL A 13 -2.85 8.76 -3.14
C VAL A 13 -4.12 8.58 -2.31
N THR A 14 -4.04 7.77 -1.26
CA THR A 14 -5.17 7.47 -0.37
C THR A 14 -4.73 7.54 1.09
N HIS A 15 -5.67 7.86 1.97
CA HIS A 15 -5.49 7.75 3.42
C HIS A 15 -5.95 6.38 3.96
N SER A 16 -6.50 5.51 3.12
CA SER A 16 -6.95 4.17 3.49
C SER A 16 -5.83 3.15 3.29
N ILE A 17 -5.34 2.60 4.41
CA ILE A 17 -4.35 1.51 4.40
C ILE A 17 -4.89 0.27 3.66
N ALA A 18 -6.17 -0.03 3.84
CA ALA A 18 -6.82 -1.17 3.20
C ALA A 18 -6.86 -1.00 1.67
N GLU A 19 -7.21 0.20 1.18
CA GLU A 19 -7.17 0.49 -0.26
C GLU A 19 -5.75 0.43 -0.82
N ALA A 20 -4.77 0.99 -0.08
CA ALA A 20 -3.38 0.97 -0.50
C ALA A 20 -2.86 -0.47 -0.67
N ALA A 21 -3.13 -1.35 0.30
CA ALA A 21 -2.79 -2.77 0.21
C ALA A 21 -3.54 -3.48 -0.92
N PHE A 22 -4.84 -3.23 -1.06
CA PHE A 22 -5.68 -3.96 -2.01
C PHE A 22 -5.49 -3.55 -3.47
N LEU A 23 -5.16 -2.28 -3.77
CA LEU A 23 -5.11 -1.79 -5.15
C LEU A 23 -3.69 -1.78 -5.73
N SER A 24 -2.68 -1.68 -4.89
CA SER A 24 -1.32 -1.35 -5.33
C SER A 24 -0.44 -2.59 -5.50
N ASN A 25 0.46 -2.57 -6.49
CA ASN A 25 1.62 -3.46 -6.53
C ASN A 25 2.75 -2.98 -5.60
N ARG A 26 2.77 -1.67 -5.31
CA ARG A 26 3.78 -1.00 -4.49
C ARG A 26 3.11 0.10 -3.67
N VAL A 27 3.39 0.13 -2.38
CA VAL A 27 2.94 1.18 -1.46
C VAL A 27 4.16 1.99 -1.03
N VAL A 28 4.13 3.29 -1.27
CA VAL A 28 5.17 4.23 -0.85
C VAL A 28 4.65 4.99 0.37
N ILE A 29 5.38 4.90 1.48
CA ILE A 29 5.04 5.59 2.73
C ILE A 29 5.92 6.83 2.84
N MET A 30 5.28 7.97 3.09
CA MET A 30 5.96 9.24 3.27
C MET A 30 5.95 9.65 4.76
N SER A 31 7.07 10.18 5.24
CA SER A 31 7.14 10.81 6.57
C SER A 31 6.38 12.14 6.58
N ALA A 32 5.91 12.53 7.77
CA ALA A 32 5.47 13.89 7.99
C ALA A 32 6.67 14.85 7.98
N ARG A 33 6.44 16.07 7.48
CA ARG A 33 7.24 17.30 7.72
C ARG A 33 8.70 17.10 8.18
N PRO A 34 9.69 17.16 7.28
CA PRO A 34 9.58 17.32 5.83
C PRO A 34 9.14 16.03 5.14
N GLY A 35 8.30 16.15 4.10
CA GLY A 35 7.86 15.00 3.31
C GLY A 35 9.04 14.28 2.65
N ARG A 36 9.33 13.06 3.08
CA ARG A 36 10.36 12.18 2.52
C ARG A 36 9.79 10.79 2.34
N ILE A 37 10.33 10.03 1.40
CA ILE A 37 10.02 8.60 1.31
C ILE A 37 10.67 7.93 2.51
N LYS A 38 9.86 7.38 3.41
CA LYS A 38 10.32 6.62 4.57
C LYS A 38 10.48 5.14 4.22
N SER A 39 9.55 4.60 3.44
CA SER A 39 9.55 3.18 3.08
C SER A 39 8.82 2.91 1.77
N VAL A 40 9.16 1.79 1.15
CA VAL A 40 8.50 1.25 -0.04
C VAL A 40 8.22 -0.22 0.23
N ILE A 41 6.94 -0.60 0.16
CA ILE A 41 6.48 -1.97 0.40
C ILE A 41 5.99 -2.55 -0.93
N ASP A 42 6.59 -3.65 -1.37
CA ASP A 42 6.12 -4.40 -2.53
C ASP A 42 5.00 -5.37 -2.10
N ILE A 43 3.84 -5.26 -2.75
CA ILE A 43 2.65 -6.07 -2.45
C ILE A 43 2.59 -7.23 -3.43
N LYS A 44 2.92 -8.44 -2.96
CA LYS A 44 2.94 -9.67 -3.77
C LYS A 44 1.62 -10.44 -3.74
N LEU A 45 0.50 -9.73 -3.55
CA LEU A 45 -0.84 -10.33 -3.71
C LEU A 45 -1.13 -10.55 -5.20
N PRO A 46 -1.53 -11.77 -5.61
CA PRO A 46 -1.73 -12.11 -7.01
C PRO A 46 -2.88 -11.32 -7.62
N TYR A 47 -2.81 -11.11 -8.94
CA TYR A 47 -3.92 -10.59 -9.72
C TYR A 47 -4.61 -11.74 -10.49
N PRO A 48 -5.93 -11.66 -10.71
CA PRO A 48 -6.85 -10.59 -10.31
C PRO A 48 -7.22 -10.66 -8.83
N ARG A 49 -7.15 -9.51 -8.14
CA ARG A 49 -7.59 -9.38 -6.74
C ARG A 49 -9.12 -9.35 -6.69
N GLN A 50 -9.69 -10.16 -5.82
CA GLN A 50 -11.14 -10.32 -5.64
C GLN A 50 -11.51 -10.05 -4.18
N PHE A 51 -12.78 -10.23 -3.82
CA PHE A 51 -13.23 -9.99 -2.46
C PHE A 51 -12.51 -10.92 -1.47
N GLU A 52 -12.33 -12.18 -1.87
CA GLU A 52 -11.67 -13.26 -1.14
C GLU A 52 -10.20 -12.95 -0.85
N THR A 53 -9.53 -12.17 -1.70
CA THR A 53 -8.15 -11.74 -1.45
C THR A 53 -8.03 -10.95 -0.15
N ARG A 54 -9.11 -10.28 0.30
CA ARG A 54 -9.11 -9.54 1.58
C ARG A 54 -9.24 -10.46 2.79
N GLU A 55 -9.63 -11.70 2.59
CA GLU A 55 -9.76 -12.73 3.61
C GLU A 55 -8.47 -13.55 3.75
N GLU A 56 -7.53 -13.42 2.79
CA GLU A 56 -6.24 -14.09 2.85
C GLU A 56 -5.36 -13.54 3.98
N PRO A 57 -4.66 -14.40 4.75
CA PRO A 57 -3.73 -13.96 5.79
C PRO A 57 -2.68 -12.97 5.28
N ALA A 58 -2.14 -13.21 4.08
CA ALA A 58 -1.14 -12.34 3.46
C ALA A 58 -1.64 -10.90 3.27
N TYR A 59 -2.93 -10.70 3.00
CA TYR A 59 -3.49 -9.35 2.91
C TYR A 59 -3.47 -8.64 4.26
N TYR A 60 -3.85 -9.33 5.33
CA TYR A 60 -3.79 -8.78 6.69
C TYR A 60 -2.36 -8.47 7.14
N ASP A 61 -1.38 -9.28 6.72
CA ASP A 61 0.04 -9.03 6.98
C ASP A 61 0.48 -7.70 6.35
N TYR A 62 0.12 -7.45 5.09
CA TYR A 62 0.44 -6.17 4.43
C TYR A 62 -0.28 -4.98 5.08
N VAL A 63 -1.55 -5.13 5.46
CA VAL A 63 -2.30 -4.06 6.16
C VAL A 63 -1.62 -3.72 7.48
N THR A 64 -1.17 -4.72 8.22
CA THR A 64 -0.44 -4.55 9.48
C THR A 64 0.90 -3.87 9.25
N GLN A 65 1.70 -4.36 8.30
CA GLN A 65 3.00 -3.80 7.94
C GLN A 65 2.90 -2.33 7.54
N ILE A 66 1.93 -1.98 6.67
CA ILE A 66 1.72 -0.59 6.24
C ILE A 66 1.33 0.28 7.44
N ARG A 67 0.43 -0.20 8.31
CA ARG A 67 -0.01 0.55 9.50
C ARG A 67 1.14 0.85 10.45
N GLU A 68 1.96 -0.15 10.75
CA GLU A 68 3.11 -0.02 11.65
C GLU A 68 4.16 0.91 11.06
N THR A 69 4.47 0.74 9.77
CA THR A 69 5.44 1.61 9.09
C THR A 69 4.96 3.05 9.02
N LEU A 70 3.65 3.26 8.79
CA LEU A 70 3.07 4.59 8.77
C LEU A 70 3.13 5.24 10.16
N ARG A 71 2.83 4.48 11.23
CA ARG A 71 2.96 4.95 12.62
C ARG A 71 4.39 5.41 12.92
N ASP A 72 5.38 4.57 12.63
CA ASP A 72 6.80 4.91 12.80
C ASP A 72 7.20 6.17 12.01
N ALA A 73 6.65 6.33 10.80
CA ALA A 73 6.89 7.49 9.94
C ALA A 73 6.37 8.82 10.55
N PHE A 74 5.43 8.76 11.49
CA PHE A 74 4.97 9.91 12.26
C PHE A 74 5.71 10.08 13.59
N GLU A 75 6.09 8.98 14.26
CA GLU A 75 6.80 9.01 15.55
C GLU A 75 8.27 9.45 15.43
N THR A 76 8.96 9.17 14.32
CA THR A 76 10.36 9.61 14.10
C THR A 76 10.53 11.14 13.98
N VAL A 77 9.43 11.90 13.95
CA VAL A 77 9.43 13.36 13.72
C VAL A 77 9.34 14.16 15.03
N GLU A 78 9.10 13.51 16.16
CA GLU A 78 9.22 14.10 17.51
C GLU A 78 10.63 13.91 18.09
#